data_AF-A0A7J7CF48-F1
#
_entry.id   AF-A0A7J7CF48-F1
#
_cell.length_a   1.000
_cell.length_b   1.000
_cell.length_c   1.000
_cell.angle_alpha   90.00
_cell.angle_beta   90.00
_cell.angle_gamma   90.00
#
_symmetry.space_group_name_H-M   'P 1'
#
loop_
_entity.id
_entity.type
_entity.pdbx_description
1 polymer ?
#
loop_
_entity_poly.entity_id
_entity_poly.type
_entity_poly.pdbx_seq_one_letter_code
_entity_poly.pdbx_strand_id
1 'polypeptide(L)'
;MAQLNHVNFASALQFEIDWTVFSHIHGLILTFVGVYADHNDVKNLLGEKYGKLSISELKENKEFNMDLMENDICMTVRLQIVYGRLSIRSVRSAFEESVGNRLQKFGGSDNKELLQRFTSLFTDEYKIPRGSVIELSKERGHVLRTTINGKDVGSIQSKLLCHSILDLYIGEEPFDEKAKAVIEQKLASFLHS
;
A
#
# COMPACT_ATOMS: atom_id res chain seq x y z
N MET A 1 20.49 4.21 -24.74
CA MET A 1 20.82 4.09 -23.30
C MET A 1 19.96 5.10 -22.56
N ALA A 2 18.80 4.68 -22.08
CA ALA A 2 17.92 5.55 -21.30
C ALA A 2 18.45 5.60 -19.86
N GLN A 3 18.80 6.80 -19.40
CA GLN A 3 19.12 7.05 -18.01
C GLN A 3 17.87 6.80 -17.17
N LEU A 4 17.93 5.83 -16.26
CA LEU A 4 16.96 5.68 -15.19
C LEU A 4 17.07 6.93 -14.32
N ASN A 5 16.05 7.78 -14.40
CA ASN A 5 15.85 8.87 -13.47
C ASN A 5 15.69 8.25 -12.07
N HIS A 6 16.74 8.40 -11.26
CA HIS A 6 16.65 8.26 -9.83
C HIS A 6 15.55 9.20 -9.34
N VAL A 7 14.38 8.65 -9.02
CA VAL A 7 13.39 9.34 -8.20
C VAL A 7 14.06 9.55 -6.86
N ASN A 8 14.53 10.77 -6.66
CA ASN A 8 15.17 11.21 -5.45
C ASN A 8 14.06 11.33 -4.40
N PHE A 9 13.85 10.28 -3.59
CA PHE A 9 12.89 10.24 -2.48
C PHE A 9 13.23 11.22 -1.32
N ALA A 10 14.05 12.24 -1.57
CA ALA A 10 14.66 13.12 -0.58
C ALA A 10 13.74 14.24 -0.06
N SER A 11 12.44 14.20 -0.28
CA SER A 11 11.50 15.13 0.38
C SER A 11 10.14 14.51 0.75
N ALA A 12 10.02 13.18 0.74
CA ALA A 12 8.88 12.54 1.38
C ALA A 12 9.01 12.79 2.89
N LEU A 13 8.10 13.58 3.45
CA LEU A 13 7.94 13.76 4.89
C LEU A 13 7.94 12.38 5.56
N GLN A 14 9.11 12.00 6.10
CA GLN A 14 9.36 10.71 6.72
C GLN A 14 8.75 10.74 8.10
N PHE A 15 7.42 10.66 8.17
CA PHE A 15 6.74 10.51 9.44
C PHE A 15 6.69 9.03 9.82
N GLU A 16 7.57 8.67 10.74
CA GLU A 16 7.50 7.47 11.57
C GLU A 16 6.21 7.56 12.41
N ILE A 17 5.19 6.75 12.07
CA ILE A 17 4.06 6.49 12.98
C ILE A 17 4.55 5.40 13.94
N ASP A 18 5.10 5.81 15.07
CA ASP A 18 5.21 4.92 16.23
C ASP A 18 3.82 4.75 16.87
N TRP A 19 3.68 3.69 17.67
CA TRP A 19 2.53 3.16 18.42
C TRP A 19 1.80 1.97 17.79
N THR A 20 2.32 0.80 18.14
CA THR A 20 1.72 -0.54 18.24
C THR A 20 0.25 -0.66 17.82
N VAL A 21 0.05 -0.92 16.54
CA VAL A 21 -1.18 -1.50 16.00
C VAL A 21 -0.92 -2.99 15.76
N PHE A 22 -1.55 -3.84 16.57
CA PHE A 22 -1.57 -5.29 16.36
C PHE A 22 -2.61 -5.63 15.29
N SER A 23 -2.27 -5.55 14.01
CA SER A 23 -3.11 -6.18 12.98
C SER A 23 -2.72 -7.65 12.85
N HIS A 24 -3.59 -8.57 13.30
CA HIS A 24 -3.46 -9.97 12.91
C HIS A 24 -3.92 -10.12 11.47
N ILE A 25 -3.01 -9.96 10.51
CA ILE A 25 -3.25 -10.46 9.16
C ILE A 25 -2.88 -11.94 9.19
N HIS A 26 -3.81 -12.75 9.71
CA HIS A 26 -3.82 -14.21 9.51
C HIS A 26 -2.47 -14.89 9.79
N GLY A 27 -1.83 -14.52 10.91
CA GLY A 27 -0.55 -15.09 11.36
C GLY A 27 0.70 -14.24 11.07
N LEU A 28 0.61 -13.15 10.30
CA LEU A 28 1.64 -12.12 10.24
C LEU A 28 1.46 -11.13 11.40
N ILE A 29 2.48 -11.01 12.25
CA ILE A 29 2.58 -9.92 13.21
C ILE A 29 3.48 -8.85 12.59
N LEU A 30 2.82 -7.82 12.07
CA LEU A 30 3.43 -6.59 11.57
C LEU A 30 3.41 -5.55 12.68
N THR A 31 4.42 -4.69 12.78
CA THR A 31 4.39 -3.54 13.73
C THR A 31 4.28 -2.20 13.04
N PHE A 32 4.77 -2.09 11.80
CA PHE A 32 4.78 -0.81 11.10
C PHE A 32 4.15 -0.97 9.73
N VAL A 33 3.14 -0.16 9.48
CA VAL A 33 2.56 0.08 8.17
C VAL A 33 2.69 1.57 7.90
N GLY A 34 3.53 1.94 6.94
CA GLY A 34 3.62 3.30 6.43
C GLY A 34 2.95 3.38 5.06
N VAL A 35 2.07 4.36 4.86
CA VAL A 35 1.55 4.69 3.53
C VAL A 35 2.11 6.04 3.11
N TYR A 36 2.82 6.04 1.99
CA TYR A 36 3.41 7.23 1.36
C TYR A 36 2.63 7.53 0.08
N ALA A 37 2.47 8.81 -0.24
CA ALA A 37 1.85 9.26 -1.49
C ALA A 37 2.66 10.41 -2.08
N ASP A 38 2.70 10.50 -3.40
CA ASP A 38 3.30 11.64 -4.09
C ASP A 38 2.42 12.88 -3.91
N HIS A 39 2.99 13.92 -3.28
CA HIS A 39 2.27 15.15 -2.96
C HIS A 39 1.75 15.87 -4.21
N ASN A 40 2.53 15.90 -5.29
CA ASN A 40 2.13 16.58 -6.52
C ASN A 40 1.01 15.81 -7.21
N ASP A 41 1.08 14.48 -7.26
CA ASP A 41 0.01 13.67 -7.83
C ASP A 41 -1.30 13.87 -7.06
N VAL A 42 -1.26 13.86 -5.72
CA VAL A 42 -2.46 14.13 -4.88
C VAL A 42 -3.04 15.50 -5.18
N LYS A 43 -2.21 16.55 -5.20
CA LYS A 43 -2.68 17.93 -5.42
C LYS A 43 -3.24 18.13 -6.82
N ASN A 44 -2.57 17.59 -7.84
CA ASN A 44 -2.97 17.76 -9.24
C ASN A 44 -4.24 16.97 -9.59
N LEU A 45 -4.40 15.77 -9.04
CA LEU A 45 -5.51 14.88 -9.40
C LEU A 45 -6.73 15.07 -8.50
N LEU A 46 -6.53 15.45 -7.23
CA LEU A 46 -7.62 15.53 -6.25
C LEU A 46 -7.91 16.97 -5.78
N GLY A 47 -7.00 17.92 -6.03
CA GLY A 47 -7.12 19.30 -5.52
C GLY A 47 -8.35 20.05 -6.00
N GLU A 48 -8.77 19.87 -7.25
CA GLU A 48 -9.96 20.54 -7.79
C GLU A 48 -11.24 20.11 -7.07
N LYS A 49 -11.38 18.80 -6.83
CA LYS A 49 -12.58 18.20 -6.23
C LYS A 49 -12.61 18.36 -4.71
N TYR A 50 -11.45 18.24 -4.07
CA TYR A 50 -11.36 18.08 -2.62
C TYR A 50 -10.64 19.22 -1.89
N GLY A 51 -9.92 20.11 -2.58
CA GLY A 51 -9.06 21.12 -1.95
C GLY A 51 -9.79 22.20 -1.13
N LYS A 52 -11.12 22.29 -1.26
CA LYS A 52 -11.96 23.21 -0.47
C LYS A 52 -12.53 22.58 0.80
N LEU A 53 -12.51 21.25 0.91
CA LEU A 53 -13.01 20.53 2.07
C LEU A 53 -12.02 20.65 3.22
N SER A 54 -12.50 20.72 4.44
CA SER A 54 -11.66 20.62 5.63
C SER A 54 -11.11 19.21 5.82
N ILE A 55 -10.06 19.08 6.64
CA ILE A 55 -9.49 17.76 7.01
C ILE A 55 -10.56 16.83 7.63
N SER A 56 -11.50 17.36 8.42
CA SER A 56 -12.61 16.58 8.98
C SER A 56 -13.56 16.07 7.91
N GLU A 57 -13.93 16.92 6.95
CA GLU A 57 -14.81 16.53 5.84
C GLU A 57 -14.15 15.49 4.94
N LEU A 58 -12.84 15.60 4.71
CA LEU A 58 -12.07 14.63 3.91
C LEU A 58 -12.00 13.25 4.57
N LYS A 59 -11.84 13.20 5.90
CA LYS A 59 -11.81 11.93 6.66
C LYS A 59 -13.12 11.16 6.58
N GLU A 60 -14.25 11.87 6.56
CA GLU A 60 -15.58 11.25 6.46
C GLU A 60 -15.98 10.96 5.00
N ASN A 61 -15.18 11.42 4.03
CA ASN A 61 -15.47 11.30 2.62
C ASN A 61 -14.94 9.98 2.03
N LYS A 62 -15.82 8.98 1.93
CA LYS A 62 -15.50 7.69 1.30
C LYS A 62 -15.03 7.82 -0.16
N GLU A 63 -15.56 8.79 -0.89
CA GLU A 63 -15.20 9.04 -2.28
C GLU A 63 -13.75 9.51 -2.40
N PHE A 64 -13.25 10.28 -1.42
CA PHE A 64 -11.86 10.72 -1.39
C PHE A 64 -10.89 9.54 -1.33
N ASN A 65 -11.15 8.55 -0.46
CA ASN A 65 -10.33 7.34 -0.37
C ASN A 65 -10.42 6.48 -1.64
N MET A 66 -11.62 6.37 -2.22
CA MET A 66 -11.81 5.67 -3.48
C MET A 66 -10.99 6.32 -4.60
N ASP A 67 -11.07 7.64 -4.74
CA ASP A 67 -10.32 8.40 -5.73
C ASP A 67 -8.81 8.32 -5.50
N LEU A 68 -8.33 8.32 -4.25
CA LEU A 68 -6.91 8.08 -3.92
C LEU A 68 -6.42 6.73 -4.46
N MET A 69 -7.23 5.68 -4.27
CA MET A 69 -6.88 4.32 -4.70
C MET A 69 -6.99 4.16 -6.22
N GLU A 70 -7.98 4.80 -6.85
CA GLU A 70 -8.29 4.65 -8.26
C GLU A 70 -7.45 5.50 -9.22
N ASN A 71 -7.16 6.75 -8.85
CA ASN A 71 -6.38 7.65 -9.70
C ASN A 71 -4.92 7.19 -9.80
N ASP A 72 -4.18 7.64 -10.82
CA ASP A 72 -2.77 7.27 -11.00
C ASP A 72 -1.84 8.08 -10.08
N ILE A 73 -2.08 7.97 -8.77
CA ILE A 73 -1.30 8.57 -7.70
C ILE A 73 -0.27 7.54 -7.24
N CYS A 74 1.01 7.91 -7.27
CA CYS A 74 2.07 7.05 -6.77
C CYS A 74 1.92 6.89 -5.25
N MET A 75 1.85 5.64 -4.78
CA MET A 75 1.70 5.33 -3.36
C MET A 75 2.54 4.12 -2.96
N THR A 76 3.11 4.12 -1.76
CA THR A 76 3.88 2.99 -1.24
C THR A 76 3.35 2.57 0.11
N VAL A 77 3.03 1.28 0.26
CA VAL A 77 2.79 0.66 1.54
C VAL A 77 4.08 -0.02 2.00
N ARG A 78 4.62 0.39 3.15
CA ARG A 78 5.82 -0.18 3.76
C ARG A 78 5.46 -0.99 4.99
N LEU A 79 5.78 -2.27 4.97
CA LEU A 79 5.51 -3.24 6.02
C LEU A 79 6.82 -3.63 6.70
N GLN A 80 6.91 -3.46 8.01
CA GLN A 80 8.06 -3.95 8.78
C GLN A 80 7.67 -5.16 9.63
N ILE A 81 8.41 -6.25 9.43
CA ILE A 81 8.20 -7.52 10.11
C ILE A 81 8.91 -7.49 11.47
N VAL A 82 8.19 -7.77 12.56
CA VAL A 82 8.82 -7.92 13.89
C VAL A 82 8.83 -9.33 14.43
N TYR A 83 7.97 -10.20 13.92
CA TYR A 83 7.94 -11.58 14.38
C TYR A 83 9.06 -12.38 13.74
N GLY A 84 10.05 -12.75 14.54
CA GLY A 84 11.30 -13.36 14.06
C GLY A 84 11.21 -14.80 13.56
N ARG A 85 10.01 -15.40 13.56
CA ARG A 85 9.77 -16.78 13.11
C ARG A 85 8.87 -16.87 11.87
N LEU A 86 8.69 -15.77 11.14
CA LEU A 86 7.92 -15.78 9.90
C LEU A 86 8.70 -16.41 8.77
N SER A 87 8.09 -17.40 8.12
CA SER A 87 8.58 -17.93 6.86
C SER A 87 8.03 -17.10 5.70
N ILE A 88 8.73 -17.08 4.57
CA ILE A 88 8.20 -16.46 3.35
C ILE A 88 6.90 -17.13 2.88
N ARG A 89 6.71 -18.42 3.19
CA ARG A 89 5.45 -19.13 2.93
C ARG A 89 4.29 -18.54 3.73
N SER A 90 4.53 -18.18 4.99
CA SER A 90 3.53 -17.52 5.84
C SER A 90 3.14 -16.14 5.27
N VAL A 91 4.13 -15.37 4.79
CA VAL A 91 3.89 -14.09 4.09
C VAL A 91 3.04 -14.32 2.84
N ARG A 92 3.42 -15.32 2.03
CA ARG A 92 2.70 -15.68 0.80
C ARG A 92 1.24 -16.05 1.08
N SER A 93 0.99 -16.92 2.07
CA SER A 93 -0.37 -17.34 2.44
C SER A 93 -1.23 -16.19 2.97
N ALA A 94 -0.66 -15.33 3.81
CA ALA A 94 -1.39 -14.16 4.32
C ALA A 94 -1.76 -13.17 3.20
N PHE A 95 -0.87 -12.96 2.23
CA PHE A 95 -1.17 -12.16 1.05
C PHE A 95 -2.16 -12.84 0.09
N GLU A 96 -2.03 -14.15 -0.11
CA GLU A 96 -2.95 -14.93 -0.94
C GLU A 96 -4.39 -14.78 -0.46
N GLU A 97 -4.60 -14.89 0.85
CA GLU A 97 -5.92 -14.74 1.44
C GLU A 97 -6.41 -13.29 1.44
N SER A 98 -5.61 -12.36 1.98
CA SER A 98 -6.04 -10.97 2.10
C SER A 98 -6.23 -10.27 0.76
N VAL A 99 -5.25 -10.35 -0.15
CA VAL A 99 -5.35 -9.76 -1.49
C VAL A 99 -6.35 -10.54 -2.33
N GLY A 100 -6.43 -11.86 -2.19
CA GLY A 100 -7.42 -12.68 -2.88
C GLY A 100 -8.86 -12.25 -2.58
N ASN A 101 -9.18 -11.99 -1.31
CA ASN A 101 -10.49 -11.47 -0.91
C ASN A 101 -10.82 -10.11 -1.55
N ARG A 102 -9.84 -9.21 -1.65
CA ARG A 102 -10.03 -7.89 -2.29
C ARG A 102 -10.14 -7.98 -3.80
N LEU A 103 -9.31 -8.80 -4.45
CA LEU A 103 -9.44 -9.09 -5.87
C LEU A 103 -10.82 -9.67 -6.19
N GLN A 104 -11.36 -10.54 -5.34
CA GLN A 104 -12.72 -11.05 -5.50
C GLN A 104 -13.77 -9.95 -5.34
N LYS A 105 -13.63 -9.10 -4.32
CA LYS A 105 -14.53 -7.97 -4.03
C LYS A 105 -14.64 -7.00 -5.21
N PHE A 106 -13.52 -6.66 -5.84
CA PHE A 106 -13.46 -5.61 -6.87
C PHE A 106 -13.42 -6.14 -8.31
N GLY A 107 -12.93 -7.36 -8.53
CA GLY A 107 -12.74 -7.95 -9.85
C GLY A 107 -13.60 -9.18 -10.13
N GLY A 108 -14.42 -9.66 -9.19
CA GLY A 108 -15.23 -10.86 -9.37
C GLY A 108 -14.44 -12.18 -9.26
N SER A 109 -14.94 -13.26 -9.87
CA SER A 109 -14.40 -14.62 -9.67
C SER A 109 -13.18 -14.99 -10.53
N ASP A 110 -12.86 -14.20 -11.57
CA ASP A 110 -11.81 -14.52 -12.54
C ASP A 110 -10.48 -13.80 -12.23
N ASN A 111 -9.96 -13.98 -11.00
CA ASN A 111 -8.74 -13.28 -10.54
C ASN A 111 -7.61 -14.21 -10.10
N LYS A 112 -7.77 -15.52 -10.35
CA LYS A 112 -6.81 -16.55 -9.90
C LYS A 112 -5.42 -16.36 -10.51
N GLU A 113 -5.34 -16.06 -11.81
CA GLU A 113 -4.06 -15.85 -12.49
C GLU A 113 -3.33 -14.62 -11.95
N LEU A 114 -4.05 -13.51 -11.73
CA LEU A 114 -3.48 -12.28 -11.18
C LEU A 114 -2.97 -12.49 -9.76
N LEU A 115 -3.77 -13.16 -8.91
CA LEU A 115 -3.35 -13.52 -7.55
C LEU A 115 -2.12 -14.43 -7.56
N GLN A 116 -2.10 -15.45 -8.41
CA GLN A 116 -0.97 -16.37 -8.55
C GLN A 116 0.30 -15.64 -8.99
N ARG A 117 0.21 -14.73 -9.95
CA ARG A 117 1.35 -13.90 -10.39
C ARG A 117 1.90 -13.06 -9.24
N PHE A 118 1.03 -12.45 -8.45
CA PHE A 118 1.42 -11.65 -7.29
C PHE A 118 2.09 -12.50 -6.19
N THR A 119 1.48 -13.63 -5.79
CA THR A 119 2.03 -14.48 -4.74
C THR A 119 3.34 -15.18 -5.16
N SER A 120 3.54 -15.39 -6.47
CA SER A 120 4.78 -15.94 -7.03
C SER A 120 5.99 -15.01 -6.92
N LEU A 121 5.79 -13.71 -6.67
CA LEU A 121 6.90 -12.78 -6.39
C LEU A 121 7.64 -13.12 -5.09
N PHE A 122 6.96 -13.74 -4.13
CA PHE A 122 7.50 -14.10 -2.83
C PHE A 122 8.08 -15.52 -2.88
N THR A 123 9.18 -15.73 -3.61
CA THR A 123 9.82 -17.05 -3.80
C THR A 123 10.52 -17.56 -2.54
N ASP A 124 10.73 -18.89 -2.44
CA ASP A 124 11.34 -19.54 -1.26
C ASP A 124 12.80 -19.13 -0.98
N GLU A 125 13.46 -18.42 -1.90
CA GLU A 125 14.81 -17.86 -1.73
C GLU A 125 14.86 -16.64 -0.79
N TYR A 126 13.75 -15.92 -0.62
CA TYR A 126 13.69 -14.75 0.26
C TYR A 126 13.54 -15.17 1.72
N LYS A 127 14.45 -14.68 2.57
CA LYS A 127 14.35 -14.82 4.02
C LYS A 127 13.68 -13.59 4.62
N ILE A 128 12.79 -13.82 5.59
CA ILE A 128 12.04 -12.77 6.28
C ILE A 128 12.39 -12.80 7.79
N PRO A 129 13.63 -12.49 8.18
CA PRO A 129 13.96 -12.32 9.59
C PRO A 129 13.21 -11.12 10.20
N ARG A 130 13.20 -11.04 11.53
CA ARG A 130 12.77 -9.84 12.26
C ARG A 130 13.54 -8.62 11.74
N GLY A 131 12.83 -7.51 11.54
CA GLY A 131 13.32 -6.27 10.98
C GLY A 131 13.17 -6.17 9.46
N SER A 132 12.78 -7.25 8.77
CA SER A 132 12.61 -7.21 7.31
C SER A 132 11.56 -6.19 6.90
N VAL A 133 11.80 -5.52 5.78
CA VAL A 133 10.91 -4.52 5.20
C VAL A 133 10.38 -5.06 3.87
N ILE A 134 9.07 -5.03 3.68
CA ILE A 134 8.41 -5.29 2.40
C ILE A 134 7.77 -3.98 1.96
N GLU A 135 8.05 -3.52 0.75
CA GLU A 135 7.40 -2.35 0.18
C GLU A 135 6.55 -2.76 -1.03
N LEU A 136 5.30 -2.32 -1.04
CA LEU A 136 4.34 -2.48 -2.12
C LEU A 136 4.09 -1.10 -2.69
N SER A 137 4.73 -0.79 -3.82
CA SER A 137 4.68 0.54 -4.44
C SER A 137 3.80 0.50 -5.68
N LYS A 138 2.69 1.25 -5.65
CA LYS A 138 1.94 1.66 -6.83
C LYS A 138 2.72 2.77 -7.52
N GLU A 139 3.31 2.44 -8.65
CA GLU A 139 3.99 3.37 -9.56
C GLU A 139 3.03 3.79 -10.69
N ARG A 140 3.45 4.81 -11.46
CA ARG A 140 2.69 5.35 -12.60
C ARG A 140 2.23 4.27 -13.56
N GLY A 141 1.05 4.45 -14.14
CA GLY A 141 0.44 3.47 -15.03
C GLY A 141 -0.07 2.22 -14.31
N HIS A 142 -0.36 2.35 -13.01
CA HIS A 142 -0.85 1.27 -12.15
C HIS A 142 0.06 0.04 -12.11
N VAL A 143 1.36 0.26 -11.95
CA VAL A 143 2.35 -0.81 -11.79
C VAL A 143 2.59 -1.03 -10.31
N LEU A 144 2.27 -2.22 -9.79
CA LEU A 144 2.65 -2.62 -8.45
C LEU A 144 4.08 -3.18 -8.48
N ARG A 145 5.05 -2.44 -7.94
CA ARG A 145 6.41 -2.91 -7.70
C ARG A 145 6.58 -3.36 -6.26
N THR A 146 7.20 -4.53 -6.07
CA THR A 146 7.48 -5.09 -4.75
C THR A 146 8.97 -5.06 -4.46
N THR A 147 9.36 -4.64 -3.26
CA THR A 147 10.73 -4.79 -2.76
C THR A 147 10.73 -5.54 -1.43
N ILE A 148 11.81 -6.29 -1.18
CA ILE A 148 12.08 -6.93 0.11
C ILE A 148 13.48 -6.53 0.55
N ASN A 149 13.59 -5.84 1.68
CA ASN A 149 14.85 -5.27 2.18
C ASN A 149 15.59 -4.42 1.14
N GLY A 150 14.83 -3.64 0.36
CA GLY A 150 15.34 -2.81 -0.74
C GLY A 150 15.73 -3.56 -2.02
N LYS A 151 15.70 -4.91 -2.02
CA LYS A 151 15.89 -5.70 -3.23
C LYS A 151 14.58 -5.78 -4.02
N ASP A 152 14.65 -5.46 -5.30
CA ASP A 152 13.53 -5.63 -6.23
C ASP A 152 13.18 -7.12 -6.38
N VAL A 153 11.91 -7.47 -6.18
CA VAL A 153 11.42 -8.84 -6.35
C VAL A 153 10.50 -8.98 -7.57
N GLY A 154 10.14 -7.86 -8.21
CA GLY A 154 9.35 -7.82 -9.43
C GLY A 154 8.19 -6.83 -9.38
N SER A 155 7.51 -6.73 -10.52
CA SER A 155 6.43 -5.77 -10.74
C SER A 155 5.28 -6.36 -11.54
N ILE A 156 4.05 -5.93 -11.26
CA ILE A 156 2.84 -6.35 -11.96
C ILE A 156 2.04 -5.10 -12.34
N GLN A 157 1.84 -4.88 -13.64
CA GLN A 157 0.92 -3.86 -14.12
C GLN A 157 -0.53 -4.35 -13.97
N SER A 158 -1.29 -3.73 -13.07
CA SER A 158 -2.71 -4.01 -12.86
C SER A 158 -3.35 -2.96 -11.95
N LYS A 159 -4.30 -2.18 -12.48
CA LYS A 159 -5.13 -1.24 -11.70
C LYS A 159 -5.88 -1.96 -10.59
N LEU A 160 -6.47 -3.12 -10.91
CA LEU A 160 -7.21 -3.94 -9.95
C LEU A 160 -6.34 -4.40 -8.77
N LEU A 161 -5.11 -4.85 -9.04
CA LEU A 161 -4.18 -5.27 -7.98
C LEU A 161 -3.75 -4.09 -7.11
N CYS A 162 -3.38 -2.96 -7.71
CA CYS A 162 -3.01 -1.75 -6.96
C CYS A 162 -4.14 -1.29 -6.04
N HIS A 163 -5.36 -1.21 -6.58
CA HIS A 163 -6.55 -0.84 -5.80
C HIS A 163 -6.81 -1.83 -4.66
N SER A 164 -6.78 -3.14 -4.96
CA SER A 164 -7.04 -4.20 -3.98
C SER A 164 -6.04 -4.20 -2.82
N ILE A 165 -4.78 -3.86 -3.08
CA ILE A 165 -3.76 -3.73 -2.02
C ILE A 165 -4.00 -2.49 -1.17
N LEU A 166 -4.28 -1.34 -1.78
CA LEU A 166 -4.51 -0.11 -1.02
C LEU A 166 -5.80 -0.19 -0.19
N ASP A 167 -6.85 -0.88 -0.66
CA ASP A 167 -8.10 -1.06 0.08
C ASP A 167 -7.88 -1.79 1.42
N LEU A 168 -6.85 -2.63 1.53
CA LEU A 168 -6.49 -3.27 2.80
C LEU A 168 -6.02 -2.28 3.88
N TYR A 169 -5.63 -1.06 3.51
CA TYR A 169 -5.05 -0.08 4.43
C TYR A 169 -5.88 1.19 4.56
N ILE A 170 -6.48 1.66 3.47
CA ILE A 170 -7.26 2.91 3.42
C ILE A 170 -8.68 2.72 2.88
N GLY A 171 -9.08 1.48 2.66
CA GLY A 171 -10.42 1.11 2.19
C GLY A 171 -11.49 1.18 3.27
N GLU A 172 -12.68 0.69 2.96
CA GLU A 172 -13.80 0.67 3.91
C GLU A 172 -13.57 -0.27 5.10
N GLU A 173 -12.87 -1.38 4.89
CA GLU A 173 -12.60 -2.42 5.89
C GLU A 173 -11.07 -2.62 6.03
N PRO A 174 -10.33 -1.64 6.53
CA PRO A 174 -8.87 -1.71 6.62
C PRO A 174 -8.43 -2.78 7.63
N PHE A 175 -7.16 -3.18 7.56
CA PHE A 175 -6.56 -4.04 8.60
C PHE A 175 -6.50 -3.39 9.98
N ASP A 176 -6.45 -2.06 10.03
CA ASP A 176 -6.53 -1.32 11.28
C ASP A 176 -7.13 0.09 11.07
N GLU A 177 -8.23 0.35 11.75
CA GLU A 177 -8.97 1.61 11.67
C GLU A 177 -8.19 2.81 12.23
N LYS A 178 -7.32 2.61 13.24
CA LYS A 178 -6.50 3.68 13.80
C LYS A 178 -5.40 4.07 12.81
N ALA A 179 -4.75 3.09 12.19
CA ALA A 179 -3.74 3.33 11.16
C ALA A 179 -4.35 4.08 9.98
N LYS A 180 -5.52 3.64 9.50
CA LYS A 180 -6.29 4.34 8.47
C LYS A 180 -6.55 5.80 8.84
N ALA A 181 -7.09 6.07 10.02
CA ALA A 181 -7.40 7.44 10.45
C ALA A 181 -6.15 8.36 10.48
N VAL A 182 -4.98 7.83 10.84
CA VAL A 182 -3.72 8.57 10.81
C VAL A 182 -3.25 8.81 9.36
N ILE A 183 -3.39 7.82 8.48
CA ILE A 183 -3.05 7.94 7.06
C ILE A 183 -3.94 9.00 6.40
N GLU A 184 -5.26 8.91 6.58
CA GLU A 184 -6.23 9.86 6.04
C GLU A 184 -5.96 11.29 6.52
N GLN A 185 -5.64 11.47 7.80
CA GLN A 185 -5.27 12.79 8.33
C GLN A 185 -4.08 13.40 7.61
N LYS A 186 -3.04 12.59 7.35
CA LYS A 186 -1.84 13.05 6.67
C LYS A 186 -2.10 13.34 5.21
N LEU A 187 -2.81 12.45 4.51
CA LEU A 187 -3.17 12.66 3.10
C LEU A 187 -4.05 13.91 2.92
N ALA A 188 -5.03 14.13 3.80
CA ALA A 188 -5.84 15.35 3.79
C ALA A 188 -4.99 16.61 4.01
N SER A 189 -3.99 16.55 4.88
CA SER A 189 -3.10 17.70 5.12
C SER A 189 -2.30 18.12 3.88
N PHE A 190 -2.01 17.19 2.95
CA PHE A 190 -1.30 17.50 1.71
C PHE A 190 -2.12 18.34 0.73
N LEU A 191 -3.45 18.30 0.79
CA LEU A 191 -4.29 19.14 -0.06
C LEU A 191 -4.27 20.62 0.37
N HIS A 192 -3.84 20.91 1.59
CA HIS A 192 -3.83 22.26 2.18
C HIS A 192 -2.43 22.86 2.38
N SER A 193 -1.37 22.09 2.10
CA SER A 193 0.02 22.58 2.05
C SER A 193 0.41 23.07 0.66
#